data_AF-A0A967YCZ9-F1
#
_entry.id   AF-A0A967YCZ9-F1
#
_cell.length_a   1.000
_cell.length_b   1.000
_cell.length_c   1.000
_cell.angle_alpha   90.00
_cell.angle_beta   90.00
_cell.angle_gamma   90.00
#
_symmetry.space_group_name_H-M   'P 1'
#
loop_
_entity.id
_entity.type
_entity.pdbx_description
1 polymer ?
#
loop_
_entity_poly.entity_id
_entity_poly.type
_entity_poly.pdbx_seq_one_letter_code
_entity_poly.pdbx_strand_id
1 'polypeptide(L)'
;MTRSIRKILISCFLILMALPALADGEQPIEALQRGVEAGFRVLKDPEFISADRKEAQQQQLRIILEQLFDFRVFSKKVLASNWKKFTPQQRKEFV
;
A
#
# COMPACT_ATOMS: atom_id res chain seq x y z
N MET A 1 29.78 34.62 25.49
CA MET A 1 29.57 33.18 25.71
C MET A 1 28.33 32.62 24.99
N THR A 2 27.16 33.27 25.10
CA THR A 2 25.89 32.86 24.48
C THR A 2 25.89 32.78 22.94
N ARG A 3 26.59 33.68 22.24
CA ARG A 3 26.72 33.65 20.77
C ARG A 3 27.48 32.42 20.23
N SER A 4 28.49 31.93 20.94
CA SER A 4 29.22 30.71 20.54
C SER A 4 28.41 29.46 20.81
N ILE A 5 27.70 29.39 21.94
CA ILE A 5 26.77 28.29 22.25
C ILE A 5 25.69 28.17 21.18
N ARG A 6 25.10 29.29 20.73
CA ARG A 6 24.11 29.29 19.65
C ARG A 6 24.67 28.73 18.34
N LYS A 7 25.90 29.09 17.97
CA LYS A 7 26.55 28.58 16.75
C LYS A 7 26.83 27.08 16.84
N ILE A 8 27.27 26.61 18.02
CA ILE A 8 27.51 25.18 18.27
C ILE A 8 26.18 24.41 18.16
N LEU A 9 25.10 24.91 18.77
CA LEU A 9 23.78 24.28 18.69
C LEU A 9 23.26 24.20 17.25
N ILE A 10 23.42 25.28 16.46
CA ILE A 10 23.05 25.29 15.04
C ILE A 10 23.89 24.30 14.25
N SER A 11 25.20 24.24 14.50
CA SER A 11 26.10 23.28 13.85
C SER A 11 25.72 21.84 14.18
N CYS A 12 25.42 21.52 15.45
CA CYS A 12 24.98 20.19 15.86
C CYS A 12 23.65 19.81 15.22
N PHE A 13 22.70 20.75 15.13
CA PHE A 13 21.41 20.51 14.48
C PHE A 13 21.54 20.22 12.99
N LEU A 14 22.41 20.97 12.29
CA LEU A 14 22.70 20.73 10.87
C LEU A 14 23.37 19.37 10.63
N ILE A 15 24.28 18.95 11.51
CA ILE A 15 24.91 17.63 11.44
C ILE A 15 23.88 16.52 11.66
N LEU A 16 22.96 16.70 12.61
CA LEU A 16 21.92 15.71 12.90
C LEU A 16 20.92 15.53 11.73
N MET A 17 20.58 16.62 11.03
CA MET A 17 19.73 16.60 9.84
C MET A 17 20.42 15.99 8.60
N ALA A 18 21.76 15.96 8.57
CA ALA A 18 22.54 15.41 7.47
C ALA A 18 22.73 13.89 7.54
N LEU A 19 22.34 13.26 8.65
CA LEU A 19 22.34 11.80 8.76
C LEU A 19 21.24 11.25 7.85
N PRO A 20 21.56 10.37 6.88
CA PRO A 20 20.54 9.70 6.09
C PRO A 20 19.64 8.94 7.05
N ALA A 21 18.34 9.22 7.01
CA ALA A 21 17.38 8.41 7.72
C ALA A 21 17.45 7.00 7.11
N LEU A 22 17.89 6.03 7.91
CA LEU A 22 17.68 4.62 7.59
C LEU A 22 16.18 4.37 7.70
N ALA A 23 15.48 4.56 6.59
CA ALA A 23 14.08 4.18 6.48
C ALA A 23 14.05 2.65 6.35
N ASP A 24 13.90 1.96 7.48
CA ASP A 24 13.57 0.55 7.51
C ASP A 24 12.09 0.39 7.16
N GLY A 25 11.82 0.51 5.86
CA GLY A 25 10.52 0.27 5.26
C GLY A 25 10.52 -1.12 4.65
N GLU A 26 9.38 -1.78 4.72
CA GLU A 26 9.19 -3.07 4.06
C GLU A 26 9.54 -3.01 2.57
N GLN A 27 10.27 -4.00 2.08
CA GLN A 27 10.61 -4.07 0.67
C GLN A 27 9.39 -4.46 -0.17
N PRO A 28 9.22 -3.93 -1.39
CA PRO A 28 8.08 -4.28 -2.25
C PRO A 28 7.92 -5.78 -2.50
N ILE A 29 9.04 -6.52 -2.53
CA ILE A 29 9.02 -7.97 -2.71
C ILE A 29 8.46 -8.70 -1.49
N GLU A 30 8.77 -8.22 -0.28
CA GLU A 30 8.26 -8.77 0.98
C GLU A 30 6.75 -8.54 1.07
N ALA A 31 6.28 -7.34 0.70
CA ALA A 31 4.86 -7.00 0.68
C ALA A 31 4.07 -7.92 -0.25
N LEU A 32 4.62 -8.16 -1.44
CA LEU A 32 4.03 -9.09 -2.39
C LEU A 32 4.01 -10.53 -1.85
N GLN A 33 5.12 -11.01 -1.29
CA GLN A 33 5.20 -12.35 -0.71
C GLN A 33 4.15 -12.56 0.38
N ARG A 34 4.01 -11.62 1.33
CA ARG A 34 3.00 -11.71 2.39
C ARG A 34 1.58 -11.77 1.84
N GLY A 35 1.29 -10.97 0.81
CA GLY A 35 0.01 -10.97 0.14
C GLY A 35 -0.33 -12.30 -0.53
N VAL A 36 0.62 -12.86 -1.28
CA VAL A 36 0.50 -14.16 -1.94
C VAL A 36 0.28 -15.28 -0.92
N GLU A 37 1.06 -15.28 0.17
CA GLU A 37 0.91 -16.26 1.24
C GLU A 37 -0.46 -16.16 1.94
N ALA A 38 -0.94 -14.94 2.19
CA ALA A 38 -2.27 -14.73 2.75
C ALA A 38 -3.36 -15.27 1.83
N GLY A 39 -3.25 -15.02 0.51
CA GLY A 39 -4.16 -15.58 -0.48
C GLY A 39 -4.15 -17.11 -0.49
N PHE A 40 -2.96 -17.73 -0.43
CA PHE A 40 -2.85 -19.19 -0.35
C PHE A 40 -3.48 -19.77 0.91
N ARG A 41 -3.39 -19.08 2.06
CA ARG A 41 -4.07 -19.52 3.29
C ARG A 41 -5.58 -19.56 3.08
N VAL A 42 -6.17 -18.50 2.52
CA VAL A 42 -7.62 -18.45 2.21
C VAL A 42 -8.02 -19.53 1.19
N LEU A 43 -7.22 -19.75 0.15
CA LEU A 43 -7.52 -20.75 -0.88
C LEU A 43 -7.46 -22.19 -0.36
N LYS A 44 -6.63 -22.46 0.66
CA LYS A 44 -6.44 -23.79 1.25
C LYS A 44 -7.28 -24.04 2.49
N ASP A 45 -8.00 -23.03 2.98
CA ASP A 45 -8.77 -23.16 4.20
C ASP A 45 -9.97 -24.11 3.98
N PRO A 46 -10.10 -25.19 4.79
CA PRO A 46 -11.23 -26.10 4.71
C PRO A 46 -12.60 -25.43 4.86
N GLU A 47 -12.67 -24.26 5.49
CA GLU A 47 -13.90 -23.48 5.66
C GLU A 47 -14.56 -23.09 4.31
N PHE A 48 -13.77 -23.02 3.23
CA PHE A 48 -14.25 -22.60 1.91
C PHE A 48 -14.41 -23.75 0.90
N ILE A 49 -14.38 -25.01 1.35
CA ILE A 49 -14.51 -26.17 0.44
C ILE A 49 -15.91 -26.23 -0.18
N SER A 50 -16.95 -25.87 0.57
CA SER A 50 -18.33 -26.01 0.09
C SER A 50 -18.71 -24.90 -0.90
N ALA A 51 -19.55 -25.25 -1.88
CA ALA A 51 -19.87 -24.37 -2.99
C ALA A 51 -20.58 -23.07 -2.55
N ASP A 52 -21.37 -23.13 -1.48
CA ASP A 52 -22.06 -22.00 -0.84
C ASP A 52 -21.11 -21.01 -0.15
N ARG A 53 -19.85 -21.40 0.10
CA ARG A 53 -18.84 -20.56 0.73
C ARG A 53 -17.93 -19.85 -0.26
N LYS A 54 -18.08 -20.10 -1.57
CA LYS A 54 -17.22 -19.50 -2.61
C LYS A 54 -17.26 -17.97 -2.62
N GLU A 55 -18.44 -17.37 -2.46
CA GLU A 55 -18.57 -15.91 -2.42
C GLU A 55 -17.83 -15.32 -1.21
N ALA A 56 -17.95 -15.98 -0.04
CA ALA A 56 -17.21 -15.59 1.16
C ALA A 56 -15.69 -15.71 0.95
N GLN A 57 -15.21 -16.77 0.29
CA GLN A 57 -13.80 -16.94 -0.05
C GLN A 57 -13.31 -15.82 -0.98
N GLN A 58 -14.08 -15.48 -2.01
CA GLN A 58 -13.75 -14.39 -2.92
C GLN A 58 -13.69 -13.04 -2.20
N GLN A 59 -14.60 -12.81 -1.25
CA GLN A 59 -14.58 -11.59 -0.45
C GLN A 59 -13.31 -11.49 0.41
N GLN A 60 -12.86 -12.58 1.03
CA GLN A 60 -11.60 -12.61 1.79
C GLN A 60 -10.39 -12.33 0.90
N LEU A 61 -10.34 -12.93 -0.30
CA LEU A 61 -9.29 -12.66 -1.29
C LEU A 61 -9.32 -11.18 -1.73
N ARG A 62 -10.51 -10.60 -1.91
CA ARG A 62 -10.64 -9.19 -2.29
C ARG A 62 -10.12 -8.25 -1.21
N ILE A 63 -10.37 -8.53 0.07
CA ILE A 63 -9.82 -7.75 1.19
C ILE A 63 -8.29 -7.77 1.16
N ILE A 64 -7.67 -8.93 0.90
CA ILE A 64 -6.21 -9.05 0.77
C ILE A 64 -5.69 -8.18 -0.39
N LEU A 65 -6.36 -8.23 -1.54
CA LEU A 65 -5.96 -7.44 -2.71
C LEU A 65 -6.10 -5.93 -2.46
N GLU A 66 -7.16 -5.49 -1.78
CA GLU A 66 -7.41 -4.07 -1.46
C GLU A 66 -6.36 -3.48 -0.49
N GLN A 67 -5.72 -4.32 0.31
CA GLN A 67 -4.61 -3.91 1.18
C GLN A 67 -3.27 -3.79 0.42
N LEU A 68 -3.11 -4.53 -0.67
CA LEU A 68 -1.86 -4.56 -1.45
C LEU A 68 -1.86 -3.55 -2.61
N PHE A 69 -3.02 -3.27 -3.19
CA PHE A 69 -3.14 -2.50 -4.42
C PHE A 69 -4.00 -1.25 -4.27
N ASP A 70 -3.50 -0.12 -4.77
CA ASP A 70 -4.32 1.05 -5.04
C ASP A 70 -5.12 0.83 -6.34
N PHE A 71 -6.34 0.31 -6.18
CA PHE A 71 -7.26 0.08 -7.30
C PHE A 71 -7.62 1.37 -8.05
N ARG A 72 -7.56 2.55 -7.42
CA ARG A 72 -7.79 3.81 -8.13
C ARG A 72 -6.65 4.12 -9.08
N VAL A 73 -5.40 3.88 -8.67
CA VAL A 73 -4.23 3.98 -9.56
C VAL A 73 -4.30 2.93 -10.66
N PHE A 74 -4.67 1.69 -10.32
CA PHE A 74 -4.83 0.62 -11.28
C PHE A 74 -5.88 0.97 -12.34
N SER A 75 -7.07 1.40 -11.92
CA SER A 75 -8.15 1.82 -12.81
C SER A 75 -7.79 3.00 -13.70
N LYS A 76 -7.02 3.98 -13.18
CA LYS A 76 -6.46 5.06 -14.00
C LYS A 76 -5.52 4.54 -15.08
N LYS A 77 -4.68 3.54 -14.76
CA LYS A 77 -3.75 2.92 -15.72
C LYS A 77 -4.49 2.11 -16.78
N VAL A 78 -5.51 1.35 -16.39
CA VAL A 78 -6.37 0.57 -17.30
C VAL A 78 -7.13 1.49 -18.27
N LEU A 79 -7.75 2.56 -17.76
CA LEU A 79 -8.54 3.48 -18.59
C LEU A 79 -7.68 4.48 -19.38
N ALA A 80 -6.44 4.72 -18.95
CA ALA A 80 -5.50 5.64 -19.57
C ALA A 80 -6.14 7.02 -19.87
N SER A 81 -6.13 7.46 -21.13
CA SER A 81 -6.72 8.74 -21.54
C SER A 81 -8.24 8.81 -21.33
N ASN A 82 -8.94 7.67 -21.31
CA ASN A 82 -10.39 7.63 -21.09
C ASN A 82 -10.79 7.94 -19.64
N TRP A 83 -9.87 7.82 -18.67
CA TRP A 83 -10.14 8.18 -17.27
C TRP A 83 -10.71 9.60 -17.12
N LYS A 84 -10.17 10.54 -17.92
CA LYS A 84 -10.59 11.94 -17.88
C LYS A 84 -12.01 12.16 -18.42
N LYS A 85 -12.50 11.26 -19.29
CA LYS A 85 -13.86 11.32 -19.86
C LYS A 85 -14.95 10.88 -18.87
N PHE A 86 -14.59 10.08 -17.87
CA PHE A 86 -15.55 9.59 -16.88
C PHE A 86 -15.92 10.69 -15.90
N THR A 87 -17.21 10.77 -15.53
CA THR A 87 -17.69 11.60 -14.42
C THR A 87 -17.12 11.10 -13.08
N PRO A 88 -17.15 11.91 -12.01
CA PRO A 88 -16.77 11.43 -10.68
C PRO A 88 -17.50 10.17 -10.24
N GLN A 89 -18.79 10.05 -10.55
CA GLN A 89 -19.61 8.87 -10.23
C GLN A 89 -19.16 7.65 -11.05
N GLN A 90 -18.97 7.78 -12.35
CA GLN A 90 -18.47 6.69 -13.20
C GLN A 90 -17.07 6.21 -12.78
N ARG A 91 -16.20 7.12 -12.34
CA ARG A 91 -14.88 6.76 -11.79
C ARG A 91 -15.00 6.00 -10.46
N LYS A 92 -16.04 6.25 -9.68
CA LYS A 92 -16.30 5.52 -8.43
C LYS A 92 -16.87 4.13 -8.71
N GLU A 93 -17.74 4.00 -9.71
CA GLU A 93 -18.33 2.71 -10.11
C GLU A 93 -17.33 1.80 -10.83
N PHE A 94 -16.37 2.37 -11.54
CA PHE A 94 -15.35 1.59 -12.25
C PHE A 94 -14.25 1.05 -11.31
N VAL A 95 -13.95 1.76 -10.21
CA VAL A 95 -12.99 1.33 -9.19
C VAL A 95 -13.65 0.30 -8.30
#